data_AF-A0A226CZ56-F1
#
_entry.id   AF-A0A226CZ56-F1
#
_cell.length_a   1.000
_cell.length_b   1.000
_cell.length_c   1.000
_cell.angle_alpha   90.00
_cell.angle_beta   90.00
_cell.angle_gamma   90.00
#
_symmetry.space_group_name_H-M   'P 1'
#
loop_
_entity.id
_entity.type
_entity.pdbx_description
1 polymer ?
#
loop_
_entity_poly.entity_id
_entity_poly.type
_entity_poly.pdbx_seq_one_letter_code
_entity_poly.pdbx_strand_id
1 'polypeptide(L)'
;MAMSVGAYIFAYQPKEVARNWNGLFLFGDKFYDTYWNYPGSTAVAAFNRNWLLITRPSNVLLNLVPLALWCQIFISPLHSMHIPTIFSNYPALFYLAYFLYAPALMYSLFFVESCAKTLFQAFSGLILLILPVLQELALTSNKARERRKFKCSPELGTSPEHLVFVYRSLQLAMKEVRLVFGRYLPILQTFFGQLTVSAGYMLIAEGGKIDVATKMTILVCVPFAVLTWVVLMTCAAKIQKSAKKCLTSWRVHGGGHWGSGADRKYMSKFRKSCKPLFFGWDGFLVVTHKSVMKFMQGIIRGVFRALLALKRKK
;
A
#
# COMPACT_ATOMS: atom_id res chain seq x y z
N MET A 1 19.39 -7.78 -2.33
CA MET A 1 18.02 -7.53 -1.84
C MET A 1 17.18 -8.76 -2.14
N ALA A 2 17.15 -9.74 -1.25
CA ALA A 2 16.39 -10.98 -1.44
C ALA A 2 14.93 -10.75 -1.02
N MET A 3 14.11 -10.20 -1.92
CA MET A 3 12.66 -10.23 -1.71
C MET A 3 12.20 -11.69 -1.84
N SER A 4 11.55 -12.17 -0.80
CA SER A 4 11.37 -13.61 -0.58
C SER A 4 10.57 -14.27 -1.69
N VAL A 5 11.09 -15.41 -2.13
CA VAL A 5 10.48 -16.35 -3.08
C VAL A 5 9.07 -16.79 -2.60
N GLY A 6 8.74 -16.67 -1.31
CA GLY A 6 7.49 -17.20 -0.75
C GLY A 6 6.18 -16.61 -1.30
N ALA A 7 6.17 -15.35 -1.76
CA ALA A 7 4.94 -14.74 -2.27
C ALA A 7 4.49 -15.29 -3.64
N TYR A 8 5.38 -15.94 -4.40
CA TYR A 8 5.02 -16.46 -5.73
C TYR A 8 4.03 -17.64 -5.63
N ILE A 9 4.13 -18.47 -4.58
CA ILE A 9 3.37 -19.71 -4.45
C ILE A 9 1.86 -19.45 -4.41
N PHE A 10 1.45 -18.28 -3.93
CA PHE A 10 0.04 -17.89 -3.78
C PHE A 10 -0.44 -16.90 -4.85
N ALA A 11 0.43 -16.50 -5.77
CA ALA A 11 0.03 -15.65 -6.87
C ALA A 11 -0.76 -16.48 -7.89
N TYR A 12 -1.93 -15.98 -8.30
CA TYR A 12 -2.69 -16.58 -9.41
C TYR A 12 -1.86 -16.63 -10.71
N GLN A 13 -0.92 -15.71 -10.88
CA GLN A 13 0.00 -15.62 -12.02
C GLN A 13 1.43 -15.33 -11.57
N PRO A 14 2.18 -16.33 -11.05
CA PRO A 14 3.48 -16.10 -10.42
C PRO A 14 4.53 -15.57 -11.40
N LYS A 15 4.48 -16.01 -12.66
CA LYS A 15 5.36 -15.51 -13.73
C LYS A 15 5.16 -14.01 -13.98
N GLU A 16 3.91 -13.53 -13.96
CA GLU A 16 3.61 -12.11 -14.17
C GLU A 16 4.06 -11.28 -12.97
N VAL A 17 3.86 -11.78 -11.75
CA VAL A 17 4.35 -11.13 -10.53
C VAL A 17 5.88 -11.02 -10.54
N ALA A 18 6.59 -12.10 -10.88
CA ALA A 18 8.05 -12.10 -10.98
C ALA A 18 8.54 -11.13 -12.08
N ARG A 19 7.92 -11.15 -13.26
CA ARG A 19 8.23 -10.23 -14.35
C ARG A 19 8.04 -8.78 -13.94
N ASN A 20 6.95 -8.47 -13.23
CA ASN A 20 6.67 -7.13 -12.72
C ASN A 20 7.75 -6.66 -11.73
N TRP A 21 8.11 -7.50 -10.75
CA TRP A 21 9.19 -7.16 -9.81
C TRP A 21 10.52 -6.92 -10.52
N ASN A 22 10.91 -7.80 -11.44
CA ASN A 22 12.14 -7.65 -12.21
C ASN A 22 12.12 -6.37 -13.05
N GLY A 23 10.99 -6.04 -13.68
CA GLY A 23 10.82 -4.80 -14.44
C GLY A 23 10.91 -3.55 -13.57
N LEU A 24 10.31 -3.57 -12.37
CA LEU A 24 10.37 -2.46 -11.42
C LEU A 24 11.79 -2.27 -10.88
N PHE A 25 12.49 -3.36 -10.55
CA PHE A 25 13.88 -3.30 -10.09
C PHE A 25 14.81 -2.80 -11.19
N LEU A 26 14.70 -3.34 -12.40
CA LEU A 26 15.50 -2.88 -13.54
C LEU A 26 15.25 -1.41 -13.86
N PHE A 27 13.99 -0.94 -13.76
CA PHE A 27 13.68 0.47 -13.89
C PHE A 27 14.34 1.30 -12.79
N GLY A 28 14.22 0.86 -11.53
CA GLY A 28 14.81 1.54 -10.38
C GLY A 28 16.33 1.65 -10.46
N ASP A 29 16.99 0.57 -10.87
CA ASP A 29 18.44 0.46 -11.04
C ASP A 29 18.94 1.39 -12.15
N LYS A 30 18.35 1.29 -13.35
CA LYS A 30 18.70 2.18 -14.47
C LYS A 30 18.41 3.65 -14.16
N PHE A 31 17.29 3.94 -13.48
CA PHE A 31 16.96 5.31 -13.06
C PHE A 31 17.96 5.83 -12.03
N TYR A 32 18.35 4.97 -11.08
CA TYR A 32 19.36 5.26 -10.08
C TYR A 32 20.69 5.64 -10.72
N ASP A 33 21.23 4.78 -11.59
CA ASP A 33 22.52 4.97 -12.24
C ASP A 33 22.54 6.23 -13.10
N THR A 34 21.47 6.45 -13.87
CA THR A 34 21.42 7.54 -14.85
C THR A 34 21.12 8.90 -14.22
N TYR A 35 20.19 8.96 -13.25
CA TYR A 35 19.63 10.24 -12.79
C TYR A 35 19.84 10.52 -11.30
N TRP A 36 20.02 9.49 -10.48
CA TRP A 36 20.03 9.62 -9.02
C TRP A 36 21.43 9.58 -8.41
N ASN A 37 22.39 8.96 -9.07
CA ASN A 37 23.80 8.92 -8.67
C ASN A 37 24.59 10.18 -9.09
N TYR A 38 23.91 11.29 -9.38
CA TYR A 38 24.57 12.54 -9.77
C TYR A 38 25.39 13.12 -8.60
N PRO A 39 26.62 13.65 -8.83
CA PRO A 39 27.44 14.23 -7.77
C PRO A 39 26.69 15.29 -6.94
N GLY A 40 26.67 15.10 -5.62
CA GLY A 40 25.94 15.97 -4.69
C GLY A 40 24.44 15.69 -4.57
N SER A 41 23.93 14.60 -5.16
CA SER A 41 22.56 14.16 -4.92
C SER A 41 22.39 13.60 -3.50
N THR A 42 21.39 14.13 -2.78
CA THR A 42 20.95 13.64 -1.47
C THR A 42 19.84 12.60 -1.57
N ALA A 43 19.47 12.19 -2.79
CA ALA A 43 18.25 11.44 -2.99
C ALA A 43 18.29 10.03 -2.41
N VAL A 44 19.44 9.35 -2.51
CA VAL A 44 19.67 8.01 -1.96
C VAL A 44 19.62 8.04 -0.43
N ALA A 45 20.32 9.01 0.17
CA ALA A 45 20.31 9.21 1.62
C ALA A 45 18.89 9.54 2.13
N ALA A 46 18.15 10.39 1.41
CA ALA A 46 16.78 10.73 1.75
C ALA A 46 15.82 9.55 1.58
N PHE A 47 15.97 8.75 0.52
CA PHE A 47 15.22 7.52 0.32
C PHE A 47 15.49 6.54 1.46
N ASN A 48 16.74 6.21 1.74
CA ASN A 48 17.14 5.27 2.79
C ASN A 48 16.66 5.73 4.17
N ARG A 49 16.79 7.03 4.49
CA ARG A 49 16.30 7.59 5.75
C ARG A 49 14.78 7.43 5.90
N ASN A 50 14.01 7.82 4.89
CA ASN A 50 12.55 7.71 4.93
C ASN A 50 12.09 6.24 4.93
N TRP A 51 12.76 5.40 4.15
CA TRP A 51 12.50 3.98 4.09
C TRP A 51 12.73 3.30 5.44
N LEU A 52 13.86 3.55 6.09
CA LEU A 52 14.15 3.00 7.42
C LEU A 52 13.20 3.53 8.48
N LEU A 53 12.82 4.82 8.40
CA LEU A 53 11.86 5.43 9.32
C LEU A 53 10.48 4.74 9.24
N ILE A 54 10.06 4.29 8.06
CA ILE A 54 8.79 3.58 7.86
C ILE A 54 8.94 2.09 8.20
N THR A 55 10.01 1.44 7.73
CA THR A 55 10.16 -0.02 7.79
C THR A 55 10.57 -0.53 9.17
N ARG A 56 11.38 0.19 9.95
CA ARG A 56 11.77 -0.25 11.30
C ARG A 56 10.58 -0.38 12.25
N PRO A 57 9.74 0.66 12.48
CA PRO A 57 8.61 0.53 13.40
C PRO A 57 7.56 -0.45 12.88
N SER A 58 7.30 -0.46 11.58
CA SER A 58 6.38 -1.45 11.00
C SER A 58 6.91 -2.87 11.20
N ASN A 59 8.19 -3.15 10.96
CA ASN A 59 8.76 -4.47 11.19
C ASN A 59 8.68 -4.93 12.65
N VAL A 60 8.91 -4.02 13.60
CA VAL A 60 8.76 -4.32 15.03
C VAL A 60 7.31 -4.66 15.33
N LEU A 61 6.37 -3.80 14.92
CA LEU A 61 4.95 -4.00 15.17
C LEU A 61 4.43 -5.29 14.53
N LEU A 62 4.72 -5.48 13.25
CA LEU A 62 4.32 -6.66 12.47
C LEU A 62 4.93 -7.95 13.05
N ASN A 63 6.16 -7.94 13.55
CA ASN A 63 6.74 -9.13 14.20
C ASN A 63 6.11 -9.45 15.57
N LEU A 64 5.55 -8.45 16.27
CA LEU A 64 4.93 -8.64 17.59
C LEU A 64 3.47 -9.08 17.51
N VAL A 65 2.73 -8.67 16.46
CA VAL A 65 1.33 -9.04 16.24
C VAL A 65 1.08 -10.56 16.25
N PRO A 66 1.81 -11.41 15.51
CA PRO A 66 1.54 -12.86 15.50
C PRO A 66 1.78 -13.48 16.86
N LEU A 67 2.75 -12.98 17.65
CA LEU A 67 2.98 -13.44 19.02
C LEU A 67 1.81 -13.04 19.92
N ALA A 68 1.34 -11.79 19.85
CA ALA A 68 0.20 -11.33 20.63
C ALA A 68 -1.08 -12.11 20.32
N LEU A 69 -1.35 -12.37 19.04
CA LEU A 69 -2.49 -13.18 18.60
C LEU A 69 -2.37 -14.64 19.02
N TRP A 70 -1.16 -15.21 18.93
CA TRP A 70 -0.90 -16.59 19.37
C TRP A 70 -1.06 -16.74 20.90
N CYS A 71 -0.61 -15.76 21.67
CA CYS A 71 -0.78 -15.73 23.13
C CYS A 71 -2.26 -15.81 23.56
N GLN A 72 -3.21 -15.39 22.72
CA GLN A 72 -4.63 -15.50 23.03
C GLN A 72 -5.08 -16.95 23.25
N ILE A 73 -4.42 -17.93 22.60
CA ILE A 73 -4.73 -19.35 22.79
C ILE A 73 -4.53 -19.75 24.27
N PHE A 74 -3.48 -19.25 24.92
CA PHE A 74 -3.20 -19.58 26.32
C PHE A 74 -4.11 -18.82 27.30
N ILE A 75 -4.55 -17.61 26.93
CA ILE A 75 -5.44 -16.79 27.76
C ILE A 75 -6.87 -17.34 27.73
N SER A 76 -7.32 -17.87 26.59
CA SER A 76 -8.70 -18.32 26.40
C SER A 76 -8.76 -19.60 25.55
N PRO A 77 -8.29 -20.74 26.08
CA PRO A 77 -8.17 -21.98 25.31
C PRO A 77 -9.52 -22.56 24.86
N LEU A 78 -10.62 -22.17 25.52
CA LEU A 78 -11.99 -22.57 25.18
C LEU A 78 -12.72 -21.54 24.30
N HIS A 79 -12.02 -20.56 23.73
CA HIS A 79 -12.66 -19.58 22.85
C HIS A 79 -13.24 -20.27 21.61
N SER A 80 -14.44 -19.88 21.18
CA SER A 80 -15.15 -20.47 20.03
C SER A 80 -14.45 -20.27 18.67
N MET A 81 -13.40 -19.44 18.64
CA MET A 81 -12.57 -19.22 17.45
C MET A 81 -11.50 -20.31 17.28
N HIS A 82 -11.25 -21.11 18.31
CA HIS A 82 -10.24 -22.16 18.28
C HIS A 82 -10.87 -23.49 17.88
N ILE A 83 -10.25 -24.16 16.89
CA ILE A 83 -10.70 -25.47 16.43
C ILE A 83 -10.74 -26.53 17.55
N PRO A 84 -9.77 -26.57 18.51
CA PRO A 84 -9.82 -27.52 19.62
C PRO A 84 -11.12 -27.50 20.42
N THR A 85 -11.83 -26.35 20.48
CA THR A 85 -13.07 -26.18 21.23
C THR A 85 -14.21 -27.10 20.77
N ILE A 86 -14.13 -27.64 19.54
CA ILE A 86 -15.06 -28.67 19.02
C ILE A 86 -15.00 -29.95 19.87
N PHE A 87 -13.82 -30.26 20.45
CA PHE A 87 -13.58 -31.44 21.28
C PHE A 87 -13.68 -31.16 22.78
N SER A 88 -14.29 -30.04 23.18
CA SER A 88 -14.38 -29.61 24.59
C SER A 88 -14.99 -30.66 25.53
N ASN A 89 -15.88 -31.53 25.02
CA ASN A 89 -16.48 -32.63 25.77
C ASN A 89 -15.56 -33.84 25.98
N TYR A 90 -14.41 -33.90 25.29
CA TYR A 90 -13.49 -35.04 25.28
C TYR A 90 -12.07 -34.60 25.65
N PRO A 91 -11.67 -34.65 26.94
CA PRO A 91 -10.41 -34.05 27.41
C PRO A 91 -9.17 -34.50 26.64
N ALA A 92 -9.03 -35.80 26.37
CA ALA A 92 -7.86 -36.33 25.65
C ALA A 92 -7.78 -35.80 24.20
N LEU A 93 -8.90 -35.77 23.48
CA LEU A 93 -8.97 -35.23 22.11
C LEU A 93 -8.76 -33.71 22.11
N PHE A 94 -9.28 -33.01 23.11
CA PHE A 94 -9.05 -31.57 23.28
C PHE A 94 -7.56 -31.25 23.40
N TYR A 95 -6.84 -31.90 24.32
CA TYR A 95 -5.41 -31.64 24.51
C TYR A 95 -4.56 -32.04 23.30
N LEU A 96 -4.89 -33.14 22.64
CA LEU A 96 -4.21 -33.55 21.40
C LEU A 96 -4.45 -32.52 20.28
N ALA A 97 -5.70 -32.12 20.05
CA ALA A 97 -6.03 -31.11 19.06
C ALA A 97 -5.36 -29.77 19.38
N TYR A 98 -5.34 -29.36 20.65
CA TYR A 98 -4.67 -28.14 21.11
C TYR A 98 -3.17 -28.17 20.86
N PHE A 99 -2.50 -29.29 21.17
CA PHE A 99 -1.06 -29.48 20.95
C PHE A 99 -0.66 -29.37 19.48
N LEU A 100 -1.50 -29.87 18.56
CA LEU A 100 -1.28 -29.75 17.11
C LEU A 100 -1.67 -28.37 16.57
N TYR A 101 -2.78 -27.81 17.07
CA TYR A 101 -3.34 -26.54 16.61
C TYR A 101 -2.45 -25.35 16.96
N ALA A 102 -1.90 -25.28 18.16
CA ALA A 102 -1.15 -24.10 18.60
C ALA A 102 0.12 -23.82 17.75
N PRO A 103 1.00 -24.81 17.44
CA PRO A 103 2.11 -24.60 16.53
C PRO A 103 1.68 -24.30 15.09
N ALA A 104 0.61 -24.97 14.60
CA ALA A 104 0.08 -24.73 13.27
C ALA A 104 -0.49 -23.31 13.12
N LEU A 105 -1.20 -22.81 14.12
CA LEU A 105 -1.69 -21.43 14.15
C LEU A 105 -0.53 -20.44 14.21
N MET A 106 0.48 -20.69 15.06
CA MET A 106 1.67 -19.85 15.15
C MET A 106 2.35 -19.72 13.78
N TYR A 107 2.63 -20.85 13.13
CA TYR A 107 3.23 -20.89 11.80
C TYR A 107 2.39 -20.12 10.78
N SER A 108 1.07 -20.34 10.78
CA SER A 108 0.14 -19.65 9.87
C SER A 108 0.14 -18.14 10.09
N LEU A 109 0.13 -17.68 11.34
CA LEU A 109 0.19 -16.26 11.69
C LEU A 109 1.50 -15.62 11.21
N PHE A 110 2.65 -16.24 11.51
CA PHE A 110 3.95 -15.75 11.02
C PHE A 110 4.06 -15.75 9.50
N PHE A 111 3.46 -16.75 8.84
CA PHE A 111 3.44 -16.82 7.39
C PHE A 111 2.64 -15.66 6.78
N VAL A 112 1.40 -15.46 7.22
CA VAL A 112 0.55 -14.35 6.77
C VAL A 112 1.22 -13.00 7.04
N GLU A 113 1.82 -12.85 8.21
CA GLU A 113 2.50 -11.64 8.63
C GLU A 113 3.73 -11.33 7.76
N SER A 114 4.51 -12.35 7.41
CA SER A 114 5.64 -12.23 6.49
C SER A 114 5.20 -11.75 5.10
N CYS A 115 4.07 -12.27 4.61
CA CYS A 115 3.45 -11.79 3.36
C CYS A 115 2.99 -10.32 3.47
N ALA A 116 2.27 -9.98 4.54
CA ALA A 116 1.78 -8.62 4.79
C ALA A 116 2.94 -7.62 4.89
N LYS A 117 4.01 -7.98 5.61
CA LYS A 117 5.24 -7.22 5.74
C LYS A 117 5.92 -7.00 4.39
N THR A 118 6.07 -8.04 3.59
CA THR A 118 6.66 -7.95 2.24
C THR A 118 5.85 -6.99 1.37
N LEU A 119 4.52 -7.11 1.36
CA LEU A 119 3.64 -6.20 0.62
C LEU A 119 3.76 -4.76 1.11
N PHE A 120 3.69 -4.54 2.43
CA PHE A 120 3.78 -3.21 3.03
C PHE A 120 5.10 -2.52 2.71
N GLN A 121 6.21 -3.25 2.84
CA GLN A 121 7.53 -2.77 2.45
C GLN A 121 7.51 -2.44 0.96
N ALA A 122 7.18 -3.38 0.09
CA ALA A 122 7.31 -3.17 -1.34
C ALA A 122 6.45 -2.00 -1.86
N PHE A 123 5.23 -1.82 -1.33
CA PHE A 123 4.42 -0.64 -1.60
C PHE A 123 5.04 0.66 -1.09
N SER A 124 5.56 0.66 0.14
CA SER A 124 6.24 1.83 0.70
C SER A 124 7.45 2.23 -0.15
N GLY A 125 8.19 1.25 -0.68
CA GLY A 125 9.38 1.45 -1.49
C GLY A 125 9.00 2.04 -2.84
N LEU A 126 7.95 1.48 -3.45
CA LEU A 126 7.36 2.01 -4.68
C LEU A 126 6.86 3.45 -4.48
N ILE A 127 6.18 3.76 -3.38
CA ILE A 127 5.71 5.13 -3.10
C ILE A 127 6.90 6.10 -2.95
N LEU A 128 7.93 5.70 -2.21
CA LEU A 128 9.14 6.51 -2.00
C LEU A 128 9.99 6.65 -3.26
N LEU A 129 9.89 5.73 -4.21
CA LEU A 129 10.54 5.85 -5.52
C LEU A 129 9.72 6.77 -6.45
N ILE A 130 8.42 6.49 -6.61
CA ILE A 130 7.58 7.12 -7.62
C ILE A 130 7.27 8.58 -7.30
N LEU A 131 7.01 8.92 -6.03
CA LEU A 131 6.64 10.29 -5.68
C LEU A 131 7.76 11.30 -5.96
N PRO A 132 9.02 11.08 -5.55
CA PRO A 132 10.14 11.95 -5.93
C PRO A 132 10.37 11.98 -7.43
N VAL A 133 10.32 10.83 -8.13
CA VAL A 133 10.46 10.79 -9.60
C VAL A 133 9.42 11.68 -10.27
N LEU A 134 8.14 11.60 -9.87
CA LEU A 134 7.08 12.46 -10.40
C LEU A 134 7.27 13.94 -10.07
N GLN A 135 7.88 14.26 -8.93
CA GLN A 135 8.22 15.64 -8.58
C GLN A 135 9.34 16.16 -9.47
N GLU A 136 10.38 15.35 -9.72
CA GLU A 136 11.51 15.71 -10.59
C GLU A 136 11.12 15.83 -12.06
N LEU A 137 10.23 14.96 -12.55
CA LEU A 137 9.64 15.10 -13.88
C LEU A 137 8.70 16.31 -14.02
N ALA A 138 8.20 16.87 -12.90
CA ALA A 138 7.36 18.05 -12.94
C ALA A 138 8.21 19.31 -13.13
N LEU A 139 8.00 19.99 -14.27
CA LEU A 139 8.64 21.25 -14.61
C LEU A 139 8.09 22.35 -13.70
N THR A 140 8.82 22.68 -12.65
CA THR A 140 8.57 23.88 -11.85
C THR A 140 9.56 24.96 -12.22
N SER A 141 9.21 26.23 -11.96
CA SER A 141 10.13 27.38 -12.07
C SER A 141 11.54 27.04 -11.55
N ASN A 142 12.59 27.50 -12.27
CA ASN A 142 14.00 27.22 -11.95
C ASN A 142 14.35 27.51 -10.47
N LYS A 143 13.79 28.57 -9.88
CA LYS A 143 13.98 28.91 -8.44
C LYS A 143 13.45 27.83 -7.48
N ALA A 144 12.43 27.08 -7.90
CA ALA A 144 11.88 25.98 -7.12
C ALA A 144 12.73 24.70 -7.26
N ARG A 145 13.54 24.54 -8.32
CA ARG A 145 14.40 23.37 -8.51
C ARG A 145 15.64 23.44 -7.62
N GLU A 146 16.26 24.61 -7.47
CA GLU A 146 17.42 24.81 -6.58
C GLU A 146 17.12 24.54 -5.11
N ARG A 147 15.87 24.81 -4.66
CA ARG A 147 15.44 24.59 -3.26
C ARG A 147 14.98 23.16 -2.96
N ARG A 148 15.00 22.24 -3.92
CA ARG A 148 14.50 20.87 -3.70
C ARG A 148 15.50 20.01 -2.93
N LYS A 149 14.95 19.20 -2.03
CA LYS A 149 15.68 18.21 -1.22
C LYS A 149 16.13 16.98 -2.01
N PHE A 150 15.57 16.78 -3.20
CA PHE A 150 15.95 15.71 -4.13
C PHE A 150 16.57 16.37 -5.35
N LYS A 151 17.87 16.17 -5.58
CA LYS A 151 18.56 16.66 -6.77
C LYS A 151 18.79 15.47 -7.70
N CYS A 152 18.11 15.44 -8.84
CA CYS A 152 18.44 14.52 -9.94
C CYS A 152 19.35 15.23 -10.95
N SER A 153 19.95 14.45 -11.85
CA SER A 153 20.71 14.97 -12.99
C SER A 153 19.94 16.08 -13.71
N PRO A 154 20.59 17.22 -14.06
CA PRO A 154 19.94 18.31 -14.76
C PRO A 154 19.33 17.86 -16.10
N GLU A 155 19.95 16.88 -16.75
CA GLU A 155 19.59 16.30 -18.05
C GLU A 155 18.15 15.80 -18.14
N LEU A 156 17.61 15.29 -17.02
CA LEU A 156 16.24 14.77 -16.96
C LEU A 156 15.19 15.85 -17.27
N GLY A 157 15.49 17.10 -16.94
CA GLY A 157 14.57 18.23 -17.15
C GLY A 157 14.83 19.02 -18.42
N THR A 158 16.05 18.96 -18.96
CA THR A 158 16.47 19.76 -20.12
C THR A 158 16.09 19.11 -21.44
N SER A 159 16.17 17.78 -21.56
CA SER A 159 15.82 17.06 -22.78
C SER A 159 14.39 16.50 -22.70
N PRO A 160 13.51 16.83 -23.68
CA PRO A 160 12.18 16.25 -23.73
C PRO A 160 12.21 14.72 -23.93
N GLU A 161 13.24 14.19 -24.58
CA GLU A 161 13.38 12.76 -24.87
C GLU A 161 13.56 11.93 -23.60
N HIS A 162 14.47 12.36 -22.70
CA HIS A 162 14.67 11.69 -21.41
C HIS A 162 13.42 11.72 -20.54
N LEU A 163 12.73 12.87 -20.51
CA LEU A 163 11.50 13.02 -19.74
C LEU A 163 10.38 12.11 -20.27
N VAL A 164 10.21 12.04 -21.60
CA VAL A 164 9.27 11.13 -22.25
C VAL A 164 9.61 9.68 -21.91
N PHE A 165 10.87 9.29 -22.05
CA PHE A 165 11.34 7.94 -21.79
C PHE A 165 11.08 7.50 -20.34
N VAL A 166 11.48 8.32 -19.36
CA VAL A 166 11.30 8.00 -17.94
C VAL A 166 9.82 7.95 -17.58
N TYR A 167 9.01 8.91 -18.03
CA TYR A 167 7.58 8.90 -17.71
C TYR A 167 6.86 7.71 -18.34
N ARG A 168 7.21 7.32 -19.58
CA ARG A 168 6.63 6.15 -20.25
C ARG A 168 7.04 4.85 -19.57
N SER A 169 8.30 4.74 -19.16
CA SER A 169 8.80 3.60 -18.38
C SER A 169 8.05 3.48 -17.04
N LEU A 170 7.81 4.61 -16.38
CA LEU A 170 7.02 4.66 -15.15
C LEU A 170 5.55 4.29 -15.37
N GLN A 171 4.95 4.68 -16.50
CA GLN A 171 3.60 4.24 -16.90
C GLN A 171 3.54 2.73 -17.09
N LEU A 172 4.54 2.13 -17.71
CA LEU A 172 4.61 0.68 -17.92
C LEU A 172 4.78 -0.05 -16.58
N ALA A 173 5.72 0.38 -15.74
CA ALA A 173 5.93 -0.20 -14.41
C ALA A 173 4.64 -0.14 -13.58
N MET A 174 3.98 1.03 -13.54
CA MET A 174 2.70 1.16 -12.82
C MET A 174 1.58 0.36 -13.45
N LYS A 175 1.56 0.17 -14.77
CA LYS A 175 0.57 -0.70 -15.43
C LYS A 175 0.71 -2.14 -14.95
N GLU A 176 1.92 -2.69 -14.90
CA GLU A 176 2.16 -4.05 -14.40
C GLU A 176 1.74 -4.18 -12.93
N VAL A 177 2.10 -3.22 -12.08
CA VAL A 177 1.66 -3.19 -10.67
C VAL A 177 0.13 -3.19 -10.56
N ARG A 178 -0.57 -2.42 -11.40
CA ARG A 178 -2.04 -2.41 -11.41
C ARG A 178 -2.66 -3.70 -11.94
N LEU A 179 -2.03 -4.37 -12.90
CA LEU A 179 -2.53 -5.65 -13.41
C LEU A 179 -2.51 -6.71 -12.29
N VAL A 180 -1.42 -6.74 -11.51
CA VAL A 180 -1.27 -7.65 -10.38
C VAL A 180 -2.21 -7.27 -9.22
N PHE A 181 -2.14 -6.03 -8.75
CA PHE A 181 -2.80 -5.64 -7.49
C PHE A 181 -4.20 -5.02 -7.67
N GLY A 182 -4.50 -4.50 -8.86
CA GLY A 182 -5.73 -3.75 -9.11
C GLY A 182 -6.99 -4.54 -8.82
N ARG A 183 -7.02 -5.83 -9.18
CA ARG A 183 -8.17 -6.73 -8.95
C ARG A 183 -8.45 -6.99 -7.47
N TYR A 184 -7.41 -6.99 -6.64
CA TYR A 184 -7.55 -7.23 -5.20
C TYR A 184 -8.02 -6.00 -4.43
N LEU A 185 -7.83 -4.79 -4.97
CA LEU A 185 -8.19 -3.54 -4.28
C LEU A 185 -9.65 -3.48 -3.83
N PRO A 186 -10.66 -3.78 -4.67
CA PRO A 186 -12.06 -3.69 -4.23
C PRO A 186 -12.45 -4.78 -3.24
N ILE A 187 -11.82 -5.95 -3.34
CA ILE A 187 -12.02 -7.06 -2.40
C ILE A 187 -11.49 -6.65 -1.03
N LEU A 188 -10.23 -6.18 -0.97
CA LEU A 188 -9.62 -5.68 0.26
C LEU A 188 -10.41 -4.50 0.83
N GLN A 189 -10.84 -3.56 0.00
CA GLN A 189 -11.65 -2.43 0.44
C GLN A 189 -12.98 -2.89 1.05
N THR A 190 -13.66 -3.85 0.45
CA THR A 190 -14.90 -4.42 1.00
C THR A 190 -14.62 -5.17 2.31
N PHE A 191 -13.56 -5.98 2.33
CA PHE A 191 -13.14 -6.75 3.49
C PHE A 191 -12.84 -5.85 4.70
N PHE A 192 -11.97 -4.84 4.55
CA PHE A 192 -11.67 -3.91 5.65
C PHE A 192 -12.90 -3.09 6.07
N GLY A 193 -13.77 -2.74 5.11
CA GLY A 193 -15.02 -2.06 5.42
C GLY A 193 -15.93 -2.91 6.31
N GLN A 194 -16.18 -4.17 5.92
CA GLN A 194 -16.99 -5.10 6.69
C GLN A 194 -16.36 -5.45 8.03
N LEU A 195 -15.06 -5.72 8.06
CA LEU A 195 -14.31 -5.98 9.29
C LEU A 195 -14.53 -4.86 10.32
N THR A 196 -14.46 -3.59 9.89
CA THR A 196 -14.67 -2.44 10.77
C THR A 196 -16.10 -2.35 11.28
N VAL A 197 -17.08 -2.54 10.39
CA VAL A 197 -18.51 -2.44 10.75
C VAL A 197 -18.90 -3.57 11.70
N SER A 198 -18.47 -4.80 11.42
CA SER A 198 -18.70 -5.96 12.29
C SER A 198 -18.01 -5.80 13.64
N ALA A 199 -16.76 -5.34 13.68
CA ALA A 199 -16.05 -5.05 14.92
C ALA A 199 -16.75 -3.98 15.76
N GLY A 200 -17.15 -2.87 15.12
CA GLY A 200 -17.90 -1.80 15.78
C GLY A 200 -19.24 -2.28 16.33
N TYR A 201 -19.95 -3.13 15.58
CA TYR A 201 -21.18 -3.76 16.05
C TYR A 201 -20.93 -4.65 17.27
N MET A 202 -19.96 -5.57 17.21
CA MET A 202 -19.63 -6.49 18.31
C MET A 202 -19.28 -5.74 19.59
N LEU A 203 -18.44 -4.70 19.48
CA LEU A 203 -18.03 -3.89 20.63
C LEU A 203 -19.19 -3.14 21.29
N ILE A 204 -20.22 -2.77 20.54
CA ILE A 204 -21.33 -1.96 21.06
C ILE A 204 -22.52 -2.83 21.49
N ALA A 205 -22.87 -3.85 20.70
CA ALA A 205 -24.00 -4.74 20.99
C ALA A 205 -23.68 -5.75 22.09
N GLU A 206 -22.50 -6.37 22.00
CA GLU A 206 -22.10 -7.51 22.84
C GLU A 206 -20.93 -7.13 23.77
N GLY A 207 -20.55 -5.85 23.85
CA GLY A 207 -19.36 -5.39 24.57
C GLY A 207 -19.33 -5.69 26.07
N GLY A 208 -20.47 -6.04 26.67
CA GLY A 208 -20.55 -6.52 28.06
C GLY A 208 -20.44 -8.05 28.22
N LYS A 209 -20.62 -8.82 27.13
CA LYS A 209 -20.48 -10.29 27.12
C LYS A 209 -19.15 -10.76 26.55
N ILE A 210 -18.49 -9.93 25.74
CA ILE A 210 -17.18 -10.23 25.16
C ILE A 210 -16.12 -10.14 26.27
N ASP A 211 -15.21 -11.12 26.30
CA ASP A 211 -14.09 -11.12 27.22
C ASP A 211 -13.14 -9.93 26.99
N VAL A 212 -12.46 -9.50 28.06
CA VAL A 212 -11.60 -8.31 28.01
C VAL A 212 -10.49 -8.45 26.96
N ALA A 213 -9.92 -9.66 26.79
CA ALA A 213 -8.84 -9.89 25.84
C ALA A 213 -9.30 -9.72 24.38
N THR A 214 -10.41 -10.34 24.00
CA THR A 214 -11.03 -10.18 22.67
C THR A 214 -11.43 -8.74 22.42
N LYS A 215 -12.01 -8.07 23.41
CA LYS A 215 -12.35 -6.64 23.32
C LYS A 215 -11.12 -5.79 23.02
N MET A 216 -10.02 -6.01 23.73
CA MET A 216 -8.75 -5.29 23.50
C MET A 216 -8.16 -5.61 22.13
N THR A 217 -8.18 -6.87 21.70
CA THR A 217 -7.71 -7.28 20.37
C THR A 217 -8.51 -6.60 19.26
N ILE A 218 -9.86 -6.56 19.36
CA ILE A 218 -10.69 -5.86 18.37
C ILE A 218 -10.38 -4.36 18.37
N LEU A 219 -10.24 -3.73 19.55
CA LEU A 219 -9.95 -2.30 19.69
C LEU A 219 -8.57 -1.90 19.15
N VAL A 220 -7.59 -2.79 19.16
CA VAL A 220 -6.23 -2.50 18.67
C VAL A 220 -6.06 -2.92 17.21
N CYS A 221 -6.35 -4.18 16.88
CA CYS A 221 -6.03 -4.76 15.58
C CYS A 221 -6.90 -4.18 14.45
N VAL A 222 -8.20 -3.99 14.69
CA VAL A 222 -9.11 -3.52 13.62
C VAL A 222 -8.81 -2.06 13.24
N PRO A 223 -8.72 -1.09 14.17
CA PRO A 223 -8.32 0.27 13.81
C PRO A 223 -6.94 0.33 13.16
N PHE A 224 -5.97 -0.45 13.65
CA PHE A 224 -4.64 -0.50 13.04
C PHE A 224 -4.67 -0.96 11.58
N ALA A 225 -5.40 -2.05 11.29
CA ALA A 225 -5.55 -2.58 9.93
C ALA A 225 -6.24 -1.55 9.00
N VAL A 226 -7.30 -0.91 9.48
CA VAL A 226 -8.06 0.10 8.72
C VAL A 226 -7.23 1.36 8.47
N LEU A 227 -6.52 1.86 9.48
CA LEU A 227 -5.63 3.01 9.34
C LEU A 227 -4.51 2.72 8.34
N THR A 228 -3.91 1.53 8.41
CA THR A 228 -2.87 1.10 7.45
C THR A 228 -3.42 1.09 6.02
N TRP A 229 -4.63 0.55 5.83
CA TRP A 229 -5.31 0.57 4.54
C TRP A 229 -5.61 1.98 4.04
N VAL A 230 -6.10 2.87 4.90
CA VAL A 230 -6.39 4.28 4.57
C VAL A 230 -5.13 5.04 4.19
N VAL A 231 -4.01 4.81 4.89
CA VAL A 231 -2.71 5.40 4.56
C VAL A 231 -2.24 4.94 3.18
N LEU A 232 -2.31 3.63 2.89
CA LEU A 232 -1.95 3.09 1.59
C LEU A 232 -2.79 3.72 0.46
N MET A 233 -4.11 3.78 0.63
CA MET A 233 -5.03 4.39 -0.32
C MET A 233 -4.76 5.89 -0.50
N THR A 234 -4.39 6.59 0.57
CA THR A 234 -4.01 8.01 0.53
C THR A 234 -2.72 8.23 -0.25
N CYS A 235 -1.72 7.37 -0.07
CA CYS A 235 -0.48 7.43 -0.84
C CYS A 235 -0.72 7.15 -2.33
N ALA A 236 -1.54 6.14 -2.65
CA ALA A 236 -1.96 5.87 -4.03
C ALA A 236 -2.69 7.07 -4.67
N ALA A 237 -3.60 7.71 -3.93
CA ALA A 237 -4.27 8.93 -4.36
C ALA A 237 -3.28 10.09 -4.56
N LYS A 238 -2.25 10.20 -3.71
CA LYS A 238 -1.19 11.20 -3.84
C LYS A 238 -0.33 10.98 -5.08
N ILE A 239 0.00 9.73 -5.44
CA ILE A 239 0.67 9.41 -6.70
C ILE A 239 -0.14 9.91 -7.89
N GLN A 240 -1.45 9.64 -7.91
CA GLN A 240 -2.33 10.12 -8.98
C GLN A 240 -2.38 11.65 -9.06
N LYS A 241 -2.51 12.32 -7.92
CA LYS A 241 -2.50 13.79 -7.85
C LYS A 241 -1.17 14.36 -8.35
N SER A 242 -0.05 13.77 -7.96
CA SER A 242 1.29 14.17 -8.41
C SER A 242 1.48 13.93 -9.91
N ALA A 243 1.01 12.80 -10.44
CA ALA A 243 1.09 12.51 -11.87
C ALA A 243 0.27 13.51 -12.71
N LYS A 244 -0.94 13.89 -12.25
CA LYS A 244 -1.74 14.95 -12.87
C LYS A 244 -1.01 16.30 -12.85
N LYS A 245 -0.43 16.67 -11.70
CA LYS A 245 0.35 17.91 -11.56
C LYS A 245 1.57 17.92 -12.48
N CYS A 246 2.29 16.80 -12.58
CA CYS A 246 3.42 16.62 -13.48
C CYS A 246 3.00 16.88 -14.94
N LEU A 247 1.96 16.22 -15.43
CA LEU A 247 1.46 16.44 -16.79
C LEU A 247 0.98 17.88 -17.04
N THR A 248 0.30 18.49 -16.06
CA THR A 248 -0.11 19.90 -16.15
C THR A 248 1.09 20.85 -16.19
N SER A 249 2.15 20.55 -15.44
CA SER A 249 3.37 21.36 -15.40
C SER A 249 4.03 21.48 -16.78
N TRP A 250 3.99 20.42 -17.58
CA TRP A 250 4.53 20.43 -18.95
C TRP A 250 3.76 21.35 -19.90
N ARG A 251 2.47 21.60 -19.62
CA ARG A 251 1.66 22.59 -20.35
C ARG A 251 1.98 24.01 -19.93
N VAL A 252 2.02 24.25 -18.62
CA VAL A 252 2.09 25.61 -18.04
C VAL A 252 3.50 26.17 -18.10
N HIS A 253 4.50 25.40 -17.66
CA HIS A 253 5.88 25.86 -17.55
C HIS A 253 6.76 25.43 -18.73
N GLY A 254 6.28 24.51 -19.56
CA GLY A 254 7.03 24.05 -20.74
C GLY A 254 7.33 25.18 -21.73
N GLY A 255 6.50 26.22 -21.80
CA GLY A 255 6.68 27.32 -22.76
C GLY A 255 8.02 28.04 -22.69
N GLY A 256 8.64 28.12 -21.50
CA GLY A 256 9.96 28.73 -21.30
C GLY A 256 11.08 27.73 -20.99
N HIS A 257 10.79 26.43 -20.90
CA HIS A 257 11.79 25.40 -20.62
C HIS A 257 12.26 24.68 -21.89
N TRP A 258 11.43 24.67 -22.93
CA TRP A 258 11.77 24.09 -24.23
C TRP A 258 12.47 25.14 -25.09
N GLY A 259 13.74 24.89 -25.42
CA GLY A 259 14.56 25.80 -26.23
C GLY A 259 14.02 25.99 -27.65
N SER A 260 13.29 25.00 -28.19
CA SER A 260 12.74 25.04 -29.56
C SER A 260 11.22 24.95 -29.61
N GLY A 261 10.62 25.58 -30.64
CA GLY A 261 9.20 25.42 -30.95
C GLY A 261 8.81 23.98 -31.33
N ALA A 262 9.76 23.22 -31.90
CA ALA A 262 9.59 21.82 -32.25
C ALA A 262 9.38 20.95 -31.00
N ASP A 263 10.22 21.13 -29.97
CA ASP A 263 10.12 20.42 -28.69
C ASP A 263 8.81 20.73 -27.98
N ARG A 264 8.38 22.00 -28.02
CA ARG A 264 7.08 22.40 -27.45
C ARG A 264 5.92 21.70 -28.15
N LYS A 265 5.95 21.57 -29.48
CA LYS A 265 4.93 20.85 -30.26
C LYS A 265 4.98 19.34 -29.96
N TYR A 266 6.17 18.76 -29.88
CA TYR A 266 6.39 17.36 -29.52
C TYR A 266 5.84 17.05 -28.12
N MET A 267 6.25 17.80 -27.10
CA MET A 267 5.79 17.62 -25.71
C MET A 267 4.29 17.87 -25.54
N SER A 268 3.71 18.80 -26.31
CA SER A 268 2.25 19.01 -26.33
C SER A 268 1.50 17.77 -26.83
N LYS A 269 1.99 17.14 -27.91
CA LYS A 269 1.44 15.88 -28.43
C LYS A 269 1.64 14.73 -27.43
N PHE A 270 2.86 14.57 -26.91
CA PHE A 270 3.19 13.50 -25.96
C PHE A 270 2.32 13.58 -24.70
N ARG A 271 2.17 14.77 -24.11
CA ARG A 271 1.30 15.00 -22.94
C ARG A 271 -0.13 14.58 -23.20
N LYS A 272 -0.70 14.90 -24.37
CA LYS A 272 -2.07 14.50 -24.75
C LYS A 272 -2.21 12.98 -24.85
N SER A 273 -1.15 12.27 -25.24
CA SER A 273 -1.12 10.79 -25.28
C SER A 273 -0.99 10.15 -23.90
N CYS A 274 -0.58 10.90 -22.88
CA CYS A 274 -0.32 10.39 -21.55
C CYS A 274 -1.57 10.38 -20.66
N LYS A 275 -1.93 9.20 -20.15
CA LYS A 275 -2.86 9.07 -19.02
C LYS A 275 -2.09 9.28 -17.72
N PRO A 276 -2.63 10.04 -16.74
CA PRO A 276 -2.00 10.15 -15.43
C PRO A 276 -1.83 8.77 -14.81
N LEU A 277 -0.73 8.54 -14.10
CA LEU A 277 -0.57 7.34 -13.28
C LEU A 277 -1.68 7.30 -12.24
N PHE A 278 -2.21 6.11 -11.99
CA PHE A 278 -3.16 5.90 -10.90
C PHE A 278 -3.00 4.48 -10.37
N PHE A 279 -3.60 4.21 -9.22
CA PHE A 279 -3.71 2.87 -8.66
C PHE A 279 -5.17 2.45 -8.75
N GLY A 280 -5.46 1.20 -9.13
CA GLY A 280 -6.84 0.80 -9.35
C GLY A 280 -7.03 -0.25 -10.43
N TRP A 281 -8.24 -0.81 -10.45
CA TRP A 281 -8.74 -1.67 -11.51
C TRP A 281 -9.47 -0.83 -12.55
N ASP A 282 -9.04 -0.92 -13.81
CA ASP A 282 -9.67 -0.23 -14.94
C ASP A 282 -11.16 -0.52 -15.00
N GLY A 283 -11.98 0.53 -15.13
CA GLY A 283 -13.44 0.45 -15.22
C GLY A 283 -14.17 0.24 -13.88
N PHE A 284 -13.49 -0.25 -12.84
CA PHE A 284 -14.16 -0.60 -11.56
C PHE A 284 -13.83 0.38 -10.43
N LEU A 285 -12.56 0.50 -10.06
CA LEU A 285 -12.13 1.30 -8.91
C LEU A 285 -10.82 2.01 -9.21
N VAL A 286 -10.86 3.33 -9.26
CA VAL A 286 -9.66 4.18 -9.32
C VAL A 286 -9.46 4.85 -7.97
N VAL A 287 -8.30 4.58 -7.36
CA VAL A 287 -7.95 5.15 -6.05
C VAL A 287 -7.67 6.64 -6.22
N THR A 288 -8.53 7.45 -5.60
CA THR A 288 -8.51 8.92 -5.62
C THR A 288 -8.71 9.42 -4.19
N HIS A 289 -8.42 10.69 -3.89
CA HIS A 289 -8.76 11.24 -2.56
C HIS A 289 -10.26 11.10 -2.25
N LYS A 290 -11.12 11.19 -3.27
CA LYS A 290 -12.57 10.99 -3.13
C LYS A 290 -12.92 9.55 -2.74
N SER A 291 -12.20 8.54 -3.26
CA SER A 291 -12.45 7.14 -2.87
C SER A 291 -12.07 6.88 -1.42
N VAL A 292 -10.97 7.46 -0.92
CA VAL A 292 -10.58 7.37 0.50
C VAL A 292 -11.67 7.96 1.39
N MET A 293 -12.18 9.14 1.07
CA MET A 293 -13.25 9.77 1.84
C MET A 293 -14.55 8.97 1.80
N LYS A 294 -14.92 8.43 0.63
CA LYS A 294 -16.10 7.56 0.49
C LYS A 294 -15.97 6.29 1.32
N PHE A 295 -14.78 5.70 1.41
CA PHE A 295 -14.52 4.54 2.24
C PHE A 295 -14.74 4.85 3.73
N MET A 296 -14.14 5.93 4.23
CA MET A 296 -14.35 6.38 5.62
C MET A 296 -15.82 6.71 5.92
N GLN A 297 -16.50 7.41 5.02
CA GLN A 297 -17.94 7.68 5.13
C GLN A 297 -18.76 6.38 5.14
N GLY A 298 -18.36 5.39 4.34
CA GLY A 298 -18.99 4.07 4.29
C GLY A 298 -18.90 3.34 5.64
N ILE A 299 -17.71 3.33 6.26
CA ILE A 299 -17.51 2.76 7.60
C ILE A 299 -18.40 3.44 8.63
N ILE A 300 -18.34 4.78 8.70
CA ILE A 300 -19.11 5.56 9.68
C ILE A 300 -20.61 5.28 9.52
N ARG A 301 -21.14 5.36 8.29
CA ARG A 301 -22.54 5.06 8.00
C ARG A 301 -22.91 3.61 8.33
N GLY A 302 -22.03 2.66 8.05
CA GLY A 302 -22.23 1.25 8.35
C GLY A 302 -22.39 1.01 9.85
N VAL A 303 -21.49 1.57 10.67
CA VAL A 303 -21.57 1.49 12.12
C VAL A 303 -22.84 2.15 12.64
N PHE A 304 -23.17 3.38 12.20
CA PHE A 304 -24.42 4.05 12.62
C PHE A 304 -25.67 3.25 12.27
N ARG A 305 -25.75 2.66 11.07
CA ARG A 305 -26.89 1.80 10.68
C ARG A 305 -27.00 0.56 11.55
N ALA A 306 -25.88 -0.08 11.86
CA ALA A 306 -25.85 -1.22 12.76
C ALA A 306 -26.37 -0.85 14.16
N LEU A 307 -26.01 0.34 14.66
CA LEU A 307 -26.52 0.87 15.94
C LEU A 307 -28.01 1.18 15.93
N LEU A 308 -28.51 1.81 14.87
CA LEU A 308 -29.94 2.11 14.74
C LEU A 308 -30.77 0.83 14.67
N ALA A 309 -30.25 -0.23 14.05
CA ALA A 309 -30.92 -1.53 13.98
C ALA A 309 -31.04 -2.19 15.38
N LEU A 310 -30.06 -1.99 16.27
CA LEU A 310 -30.10 -2.50 17.64
C LEU A 310 -31.16 -1.80 18.50
N LYS A 311 -31.30 -0.47 18.37
CA LYS A 311 -32.24 0.32 19.18
C LYS A 311 -33.71 -0.08 18.96
N ARG A 312 -34.05 -0.61 17.78
CA ARG A 312 -35.42 -1.08 17.47
C ARG A 312 -35.81 -2.39 18.14
N LYS A 313 -34.86 -3.14 18.72
CA LYS A 313 -35.12 -4.44 19.36
C LYS A 313 -35.23 -4.37 20.89
N LYS A 314 -35.01 -3.20 21.50
CA LYS A 314 -35.32 -2.93 22.90
C LYS A 314 -36.60 -2.12 22.97
#